data_AF-A0A522WFC1-F1
#
_entry.id   AF-A0A522WFC1-F1
#
_cell.length_a   1.000
_cell.length_b   1.000
_cell.length_c   1.000
_cell.angle_alpha   90.00
_cell.angle_beta   90.00
_cell.angle_gamma   90.00
#
_symmetry.space_group_name_H-M   'P 1'
#
loop_
_entity.id
_entity.type
_entity.pdbx_description
1 polymer ?
#
loop_
_entity_poly.entity_id
_entity_poly.type
_entity_poly.pdbx_seq_one_letter_code
_entity_poly.pdbx_strand_id
1 'polypeptide(L)'
;MIDIASHKFSQKDNCADADNEVERLYTWLKRNTEKIEKSERPITYRYLGKILKKFGFELKDRYKGYTGVYRMKDSVRIAHIPCSGDGVQVGREVLRTVREECKLTEAHGCDSRLFYEEGEVINFFINKYRKTLDKLSKV
;
A
#
# COMPACT_ATOMS: atom_id res chain seq x y z
N MET A 1 -11.06 7.91 -21.59
CA MET A 1 -9.76 7.72 -22.27
C MET A 1 -9.27 9.10 -22.68
N ILE A 2 -8.07 9.51 -22.29
CA ILE A 2 -7.55 10.86 -22.57
C ILE A 2 -6.75 10.79 -23.86
N ASP A 3 -7.12 11.63 -24.82
CA ASP A 3 -6.55 11.62 -26.17
C ASP A 3 -5.51 12.75 -26.28
N ILE A 4 -4.27 12.39 -25.95
CA ILE A 4 -3.11 13.30 -25.90
C ILE A 4 -2.49 13.44 -27.30
N ALA A 5 -2.50 12.35 -28.08
CA ALA A 5 -1.89 12.31 -29.41
C ALA A 5 -2.64 13.16 -30.46
N SER A 6 -3.89 13.52 -30.17
CA SER A 6 -4.70 14.36 -31.06
C SER A 6 -4.64 15.86 -30.75
N HIS A 7 -3.81 16.32 -29.79
CA HIS A 7 -3.70 17.72 -29.35
C HIS A 7 -5.05 18.36 -28.94
N LYS A 8 -6.06 17.54 -28.61
CA LYS A 8 -7.39 18.00 -28.20
C LYS A 8 -7.48 18.32 -26.71
N PHE A 9 -6.39 18.13 -25.97
CA PHE A 9 -6.33 18.41 -24.54
C PHE A 9 -6.26 19.92 -24.23
N SER A 10 -5.74 20.71 -25.18
CA SER A 10 -5.59 22.17 -25.08
C SER A 10 -6.58 22.96 -25.95
N GLN A 11 -7.78 22.45 -26.19
CA GLN A 11 -8.67 23.02 -27.21
C GLN A 11 -9.44 24.30 -26.78
N LYS A 12 -8.82 25.19 -26.00
CA LYS A 12 -9.43 26.50 -25.67
C LYS A 12 -8.76 27.71 -26.31
N ASP A 13 -7.49 27.61 -26.72
CA ASP A 13 -6.81 28.72 -27.39
C ASP A 13 -5.95 28.17 -28.54
N ASN A 14 -5.99 28.84 -29.69
CA ASN A 14 -5.34 28.47 -30.97
C ASN A 14 -3.81 28.51 -30.94
N CYS A 15 -3.17 28.19 -29.82
CA CYS A 15 -1.74 27.96 -29.73
C CYS A 15 -1.55 26.52 -29.21
N ALA A 16 -1.17 25.62 -30.12
CA ALA A 16 -0.65 24.30 -29.78
C ALA A 16 0.72 24.46 -29.11
N ASP A 17 0.73 25.12 -27.95
CA ASP A 17 1.92 25.34 -27.18
C ASP A 17 2.13 24.09 -26.33
N ALA A 18 3.10 23.29 -26.72
CA ALA A 18 3.39 21.99 -26.10
C ALA A 18 3.57 22.11 -24.57
N ASP A 19 4.06 23.27 -24.10
CA ASP A 19 4.23 23.57 -22.69
C ASP A 19 2.90 23.64 -21.93
N ASN A 20 1.83 24.19 -22.54
CA ASN A 20 0.49 24.24 -21.92
C ASN A 20 -0.15 22.85 -21.85
N GLU A 21 0.06 22.01 -22.87
CA GLU A 21 -0.37 20.60 -22.83
C GLU A 21 0.35 19.83 -21.72
N VAL A 22 1.67 20.01 -21.59
CA VAL A 22 2.47 19.39 -20.53
C VAL A 22 2.04 19.90 -19.14
N GLU A 23 1.75 21.20 -18.97
CA GLU A 23 1.32 21.75 -17.69
C GLU A 23 -0.07 21.24 -17.27
N ARG A 24 -1.01 21.16 -18.21
CA ARG A 24 -2.33 20.56 -17.94
C ARG A 24 -2.20 19.08 -17.63
N LEU A 25 -1.30 18.36 -18.32
CA LEU A 25 -1.08 16.94 -18.10
C LEU A 25 -0.44 16.70 -16.74
N TYR A 26 0.52 17.54 -16.36
CA TYR A 26 1.09 17.58 -15.02
C TYR A 26 0.01 17.85 -13.96
N THR A 27 -0.88 18.81 -14.19
CA THR A 27 -1.98 19.13 -13.25
C THR A 27 -2.97 17.98 -13.14
N TRP A 28 -3.30 17.34 -14.26
CA TRP A 28 -4.18 16.18 -14.30
C TRP A 28 -3.55 14.98 -13.59
N LEU A 29 -2.29 14.64 -13.90
CA LEU A 29 -1.56 13.59 -13.21
C LEU A 29 -1.48 13.89 -11.72
N LYS A 30 -1.04 15.07 -11.31
CA LYS A 30 -0.94 15.48 -9.90
C LYS A 30 -2.27 15.36 -9.15
N ARG A 31 -3.42 15.55 -9.80
CA ARG A 31 -4.76 15.36 -9.22
C ARG A 31 -5.20 13.89 -9.16
N ASN A 32 -4.77 13.07 -10.11
CA ASN A 32 -5.23 11.68 -10.27
C ASN A 32 -4.21 10.63 -9.81
N THR A 33 -2.98 11.04 -9.51
CA THR A 33 -1.92 10.20 -8.97
C THR A 33 -1.69 10.57 -7.52
N GLU A 34 -1.84 9.62 -6.62
CA GLU A 34 -1.48 9.80 -5.23
C GLU A 34 0.04 9.75 -5.06
N LYS A 35 0.58 10.57 -4.15
CA LYS A 35 1.99 10.45 -3.74
C LYS A 35 2.16 9.18 -2.92
N ILE A 36 3.09 8.32 -3.34
CA ILE A 36 3.49 7.15 -2.57
C ILE A 36 4.21 7.64 -1.31
N GLU A 37 3.56 7.55 -0.15
CA GLU A 37 4.20 7.83 1.12
C GLU A 37 4.96 6.58 1.59
N LYS A 38 6.29 6.64 1.58
CA LYS A 38 7.15 5.58 2.16
C LYS A 38 7.38 5.75 3.65
N SER A 39 6.59 6.58 4.33
CA SER A 39 6.80 6.90 5.73
C SER A 39 6.33 5.73 6.61
N GLU A 40 7.25 5.17 7.38
CA GLU A 40 6.92 4.20 8.43
C GLU A 40 6.47 4.98 9.66
N ARG A 41 5.16 4.97 9.92
CA ARG A 41 4.58 5.65 11.08
C ARG A 41 4.83 4.79 12.33
N PRO A 42 5.27 5.38 13.46
CA PRO A 42 5.36 4.64 14.72
C PRO A 42 3.95 4.25 15.16
N ILE A 43 3.67 2.95 15.22
CA ILE A 43 2.38 2.40 15.67
C ILE A 43 2.58 1.49 16.88
N THR A 44 1.53 1.28 17.66
CA THR A 44 1.57 0.37 18.81
C THR A 44 1.26 -1.07 18.39
N TYR A 45 1.69 -2.08 19.17
CA TYR A 45 1.37 -3.49 18.91
C TYR A 45 -0.15 -3.74 18.85
N ARG A 46 -0.93 -3.02 19.68
CA ARG A 46 -2.39 -3.07 19.64
C ARG A 46 -2.95 -2.60 18.29
N TYR A 47 -2.42 -1.52 17.73
CA TYR A 47 -2.86 -1.01 16.44
C TYR A 47 -2.38 -1.92 15.29
N LEU A 48 -1.15 -2.42 15.36
CA LEU A 48 -0.62 -3.40 14.41
C LEU A 48 -1.51 -4.65 14.35
N GLY A 49 -1.94 -5.18 15.49
CA GLY A 49 -2.85 -6.32 15.53
C GLY A 49 -4.21 -6.06 14.87
N LYS A 50 -4.74 -4.82 14.94
CA LYS A 50 -5.97 -4.44 14.24
C LYS A 50 -5.78 -4.38 12.73
N ILE A 51 -4.67 -3.79 12.28
CA ILE A 51 -4.31 -3.73 10.84
C ILE A 51 -4.17 -5.14 10.29
N LEU A 52 -3.34 -5.97 10.93
CA LEU A 52 -3.05 -7.33 10.50
C LEU A 52 -4.33 -8.16 10.35
N LYS A 53 -5.30 -8.01 11.27
CA LYS A 53 -6.60 -8.69 11.18
C LYS A 53 -7.36 -8.35 9.90
N LYS A 54 -7.31 -7.10 9.42
CA LYS A 54 -7.95 -6.69 8.15
C LYS A 54 -7.33 -7.41 6.94
N PHE A 55 -6.04 -7.72 7.02
CA PHE A 55 -5.31 -8.47 6.00
C PHE A 55 -5.35 -10.00 6.20
N GLY A 56 -6.11 -10.49 7.18
CA GLY A 56 -6.25 -11.93 7.45
C GLY A 56 -5.09 -12.53 8.26
N PHE A 57 -4.36 -11.71 9.01
CA PHE A 57 -3.31 -12.14 9.94
C PHE A 57 -3.69 -11.82 11.38
N GLU A 58 -3.17 -12.59 12.32
CA GLU A 58 -3.45 -12.40 13.75
C GLU A 58 -2.18 -12.55 14.59
N LEU A 59 -2.14 -11.82 15.70
CA LEU A 59 -1.08 -11.91 16.69
C LEU A 59 -1.50 -12.93 17.75
N LYS A 60 -0.76 -14.03 17.88
CA LYS A 60 -1.00 -15.12 18.84
C LYS A 60 0.30 -15.55 19.54
N ASP A 61 0.18 -16.37 20.58
CA ASP A 61 1.28 -16.95 21.35
C ASP A 61 2.23 -15.90 21.95
N ARG A 62 1.71 -15.17 22.93
CA ARG A 62 2.54 -14.30 23.77
C ARG A 62 3.36 -15.13 24.74
N TYR A 63 4.67 -15.20 24.51
CA TYR A 63 5.59 -15.90 25.39
C TYR A 63 6.88 -15.10 25.59
N LYS A 64 7.26 -14.87 26.86
CA LYS A 64 8.50 -14.19 27.27
C LYS A 64 8.82 -12.89 26.51
N GLY A 65 7.81 -12.05 26.26
CA GLY A 65 8.00 -10.77 25.56
C GLY A 65 8.15 -10.90 24.04
N TYR A 66 7.69 -12.01 23.46
CA TYR A 66 7.57 -12.20 22.02
C TYR A 66 6.12 -12.55 21.65
N THR A 67 5.80 -12.43 20.37
CA THR A 67 4.49 -12.77 19.79
C THR A 67 4.70 -13.35 18.40
N GLY A 68 3.91 -14.36 18.06
CA GLY A 68 3.84 -14.89 16.69
C GLY A 68 2.80 -14.17 15.85
N VAL A 69 3.13 -13.90 14.59
CA VAL A 69 2.18 -13.49 13.55
C VAL A 69 1.72 -14.74 12.82
N TYR A 70 0.41 -14.99 12.80
CA TYR A 70 -0.21 -16.16 12.20
C TYR A 70 -1.14 -15.77 11.06
N ARG A 71 -1.23 -16.63 10.04
CA ARG A 71 -2.25 -16.51 9.00
C ARG A 71 -3.56 -17.08 9.50
N MET A 72 -4.65 -16.31 9.51
CA MET A 72 -5.95 -16.79 10.01
C MET A 72 -6.49 -17.97 9.19
N LYS A 73 -6.22 -18.01 7.88
CA LYS A 73 -6.73 -19.06 6.99
C LYS A 73 -6.24 -20.47 7.36
N ASP A 74 -4.95 -20.59 7.64
CA ASP A 74 -4.27 -21.89 7.77
C ASP A 74 -3.61 -22.06 9.15
N SER A 75 -3.73 -21.06 10.04
CA SER A 75 -3.05 -20.98 11.35
C SER A 75 -1.54 -21.24 11.32
N VAL A 76 -0.90 -20.95 10.17
CA VAL A 76 0.55 -21.08 10.00
C VAL A 76 1.23 -19.84 10.57
N ARG A 77 2.25 -20.04 11.40
CA ARG A 77 3.12 -18.98 11.89
C ARG A 77 3.99 -18.45 10.76
N ILE A 78 3.92 -17.16 10.50
CA ILE A 78 4.69 -16.48 9.45
C ILE A 78 5.91 -15.81 10.06
N ALA A 79 5.74 -15.05 11.14
CA ALA A 79 6.81 -14.30 11.76
C ALA A 79 6.78 -14.44 13.28
N HIS A 80 7.94 -14.26 13.89
CA HIS A 80 8.10 -14.19 15.34
C HIS A 80 8.73 -12.85 15.69
N ILE A 81 8.00 -12.02 16.44
CA ILE A 81 8.38 -10.63 16.71
C ILE A 81 8.52 -10.38 18.21
N PRO A 82 9.47 -9.52 18.64
CA PRO A 82 9.51 -9.05 20.00
C PRO A 82 8.24 -8.22 20.28
N CYS A 83 7.66 -8.36 21.46
CA CYS A 83 6.46 -7.67 21.91
C CYS A 83 6.54 -7.48 23.43
N SER A 84 6.96 -6.29 23.85
CA SER A 84 7.07 -5.94 25.28
C SER A 84 5.73 -5.51 25.91
N GLY A 85 4.66 -5.36 25.11
CA GLY A 85 3.32 -4.99 25.58
C GLY A 85 2.45 -4.31 24.51
N ASP A 86 1.12 -4.32 24.70
CA ASP A 86 0.15 -3.81 23.71
C ASP A 86 0.28 -2.31 23.40
N GLY A 87 0.61 -1.50 24.42
CA GLY A 87 0.78 -0.06 24.30
C GLY A 87 2.16 0.37 23.82
N VAL A 88 3.11 -0.56 23.67
CA VAL A 88 4.48 -0.26 23.27
C VAL A 88 4.53 0.00 21.77
N GLN A 89 5.36 0.96 21.36
CA GLN A 89 5.60 1.22 19.95
C GLN A 89 6.37 0.06 19.30
N VAL A 90 5.94 -0.33 18.12
CA VAL A 90 6.62 -1.34 17.32
C VAL A 90 7.86 -0.69 16.71
N GLY A 91 9.02 -1.32 16.90
CA GLY A 91 10.26 -0.86 16.28
C GLY A 91 10.14 -0.86 14.75
N ARG A 92 10.79 0.12 14.12
CA ARG A 92 10.80 0.29 12.66
C ARG A 92 11.22 -0.98 11.93
N GLU A 93 12.29 -1.63 12.42
CA GLU A 93 12.80 -2.86 11.84
C GLU A 93 11.81 -4.02 11.95
N VAL A 94 11.12 -4.15 13.09
CA VAL A 94 10.09 -5.17 13.30
C VAL A 94 8.92 -4.95 12.34
N LEU A 95 8.48 -3.70 12.14
CA LEU A 95 7.44 -3.38 11.16
C LEU A 95 7.85 -3.77 9.74
N ARG A 96 9.08 -3.47 9.35
CA ARG A 96 9.61 -3.86 8.04
C ARG A 96 9.57 -5.39 7.87
N THR A 97 10.08 -6.14 8.83
CA THR A 97 10.08 -7.61 8.79
C THR A 97 8.66 -8.16 8.69
N VAL A 98 7.72 -7.64 9.51
CA VAL A 98 6.31 -8.08 9.45
C VAL A 98 5.69 -7.78 8.08
N ARG A 99 5.95 -6.61 7.51
CA ARG A 99 5.43 -6.25 6.17
C ARG A 99 6.01 -7.14 5.08
N GLU A 100 7.30 -7.44 5.13
CA GLU A 100 7.95 -8.34 4.16
C GLU A 100 7.40 -9.77 4.26
N GLU A 101 7.39 -10.33 5.47
CA GLU A 101 6.92 -11.70 5.73
C GLU A 101 5.43 -11.89 5.42
N CYS A 102 4.60 -10.88 5.74
CA CYS A 102 3.17 -10.91 5.43
C CYS A 102 2.86 -10.53 3.97
N LYS A 103 3.87 -10.22 3.16
CA LYS A 103 3.72 -9.74 1.77
C LYS A 103 2.85 -8.48 1.67
N LEU A 104 3.00 -7.57 2.64
CA LEU A 104 2.34 -6.27 2.75
C LEU A 104 3.29 -5.12 2.37
N THR A 105 4.08 -5.34 1.33
CA THR A 105 5.00 -4.35 0.75
C THR A 105 4.47 -3.81 -0.58
N GLU A 106 5.05 -2.69 -1.05
CA GLU A 106 4.72 -2.09 -2.35
C GLU A 106 4.85 -3.09 -3.50
N ALA A 107 5.86 -3.97 -3.45
CA ALA A 107 6.10 -5.01 -4.46
C ALA A 107 4.93 -6.01 -4.58
N HIS A 108 4.13 -6.12 -3.52
CA HIS A 108 2.94 -6.96 -3.43
C HIS A 108 1.64 -6.16 -3.53
N GLY A 109 1.72 -4.87 -3.85
CA GLY A 109 0.55 -4.00 -4.01
C GLY A 109 -0.02 -3.46 -2.70
N CYS A 110 0.75 -3.48 -1.61
CA CYS A 110 0.33 -2.86 -0.35
C CYS A 110 1.22 -1.63 -0.06
N ASP A 111 0.72 -0.45 -0.40
CA ASP A 111 1.36 0.82 -0.08
C ASP A 111 1.27 1.12 1.44
N SER A 112 2.14 1.96 1.98
CA SER A 112 2.11 2.35 3.40
C SER A 112 0.79 3.03 3.75
N ARG A 113 0.21 3.82 2.84
CA ARG A 113 -1.13 4.39 3.03
C ARG A 113 -2.18 3.30 3.22
N LEU A 114 -2.18 2.28 2.35
CA LEU A 114 -3.10 1.14 2.44
C LEU A 114 -2.91 0.31 3.71
N PHE A 115 -1.67 0.24 4.20
CA PHE A 115 -1.32 -0.48 5.42
C PHE A 115 -1.74 0.26 6.69
N TYR A 116 -1.53 1.58 6.76
CA TYR A 116 -1.78 2.38 7.96
C TYR A 116 -3.18 3.00 8.02
N GLU A 117 -3.75 3.38 6.87
CA GLU A 117 -5.09 3.92 6.76
C GLU A 117 -6.11 2.79 6.60
N GLU A 118 -7.34 3.06 7.03
CA GLU A 118 -8.46 2.13 6.90
C GLU A 118 -9.01 2.10 5.45
N GLY A 119 -8.14 2.11 4.45
CA GLY A 119 -8.52 2.07 3.04
C GLY A 119 -9.13 0.73 2.64
N GLU A 120 -10.13 0.77 1.77
CA GLU A 120 -10.91 -0.40 1.37
C GLU A 120 -10.05 -1.51 0.74
N VAL A 121 -10.34 -2.75 1.14
CA VAL A 121 -9.70 -4.00 0.67
C VAL A 121 -9.77 -4.17 -0.85
N ILE A 122 -10.70 -3.47 -1.52
CA ILE A 122 -10.82 -3.43 -2.99
C ILE A 122 -9.50 -2.99 -3.65
N ASN A 123 -8.82 -2.00 -3.05
CA ASN A 123 -7.54 -1.53 -3.54
C ASN A 123 -6.46 -2.61 -3.46
N PHE A 124 -6.48 -3.48 -2.45
CA PHE A 124 -5.55 -4.62 -2.37
C PHE A 124 -5.75 -5.60 -3.54
N PHE A 125 -7.00 -5.89 -3.93
CA PHE A 125 -7.27 -6.81 -5.03
C PHE A 125 -6.80 -6.22 -6.38
N ILE A 126 -7.13 -4.96 -6.65
CA ILE A 126 -6.68 -4.24 -7.86
C ILE A 126 -5.15 -4.22 -7.92
N ASN A 127 -4.48 -3.92 -6.79
CA ASN A 127 -3.03 -3.83 -6.75
C ASN A 127 -2.35 -5.21 -6.84
N LYS A 128 -2.95 -6.26 -6.26
CA LYS A 128 -2.48 -7.65 -6.36
C LYS A 128 -2.48 -8.15 -7.81
N TYR A 129 -3.52 -7.83 -8.57
CA TYR A 129 -3.62 -8.23 -9.98
C TYR A 129 -3.08 -7.18 -10.95
N ARG A 130 -2.49 -6.08 -10.47
CA ARG A 130 -1.99 -5.00 -11.32
C ARG A 130 -1.04 -5.50 -12.41
N LYS A 131 -0.10 -6.39 -12.09
CA LYS A 131 0.82 -6.97 -13.08
C LYS A 131 0.11 -7.85 -14.12
N THR A 132 -0.96 -8.52 -13.73
CA THR A 132 -1.80 -9.32 -14.65
C THR A 132 -2.60 -8.40 -15.56
N LEU A 133 -3.23 -7.37 -14.99
CA LEU A 133 -3.98 -6.36 -15.72
C LEU A 133 -3.07 -5.59 -16.70
N ASP A 134 -1.85 -5.26 -16.30
CA ASP A 134 -0.85 -4.54 -17.11
C ASP A 134 -0.28 -5.40 -18.26
N LYS A 135 -0.37 -6.73 -18.15
CA LYS A 135 -0.07 -7.63 -19.27
C LYS A 135 -1.24 -7.74 -20.23
N LEU A 136 -2.46 -7.75 -19.71
CA LEU A 136 -3.69 -7.84 -20.51
C LEU A 136 -3.97 -6.55 -21.31
N SER A 137 -3.57 -5.39 -20.80
CA SER A 137 -3.74 -4.11 -21.50
C SER A 137 -2.77 -3.87 -22.66
N LYS A 138 -1.76 -4.73 -22.82
CA LYS A 138 -0.76 -4.67 -23.90
C LYS A 138 -1.11 -5.56 -25.09
N VAL A 139 -2.26 -6.24 -25.03
CA VAL A 139 -2.86 -7.02 -26.12
C VAL A 139 -3.91 -6.14 -26.80
#